data_AF-A0A849NPD4-F1
#
_entry.id   AF-A0A849NPD4-F1
#
_cell.length_a   1.000
_cell.length_b   1.000
_cell.length_c   1.000
_cell.angle_alpha   90.00
_cell.angle_beta   90.00
_cell.angle_gamma   90.00
#
_symmetry.space_group_name_H-M   'P 1'
#
loop_
_entity.id
_entity.type
_entity.pdbx_description
1 polymer ?
#
loop_
_entity_poly.entity_id
_entity_poly.type
_entity_poly.pdbx_seq_one_letter_code
_entity_poly.pdbx_strand_id
1 'polypeptide(L)'
;DMMEPYRVPFVDRWVLAMCHRRQIRPDGFEPAGNGWRLRKGSYGRMLSSWERRNASLRFDERLEADLSALCTRLRDKPRGSRDGEVQATS
;
A
#
# COMPACT_ATOMS: atom_id res chain seq x y z
N ASP A 1 -0.81 9.56 5.84
CA ASP A 1 -0.87 8.59 4.75
C ASP A 1 -0.98 7.19 5.36
N MET A 2 -1.96 6.38 4.95
CA MET A 2 -2.15 5.01 5.48
C MET A 2 -1.43 3.96 4.64
N MET A 3 -1.07 4.26 3.39
CA MET A 3 -0.50 3.27 2.49
C MET A 3 0.99 3.06 2.75
N GLU A 4 1.70 4.14 3.11
CA GLU A 4 3.15 4.14 3.29
C GLU A 4 3.70 3.02 4.19
N PRO A 5 3.12 2.70 5.36
CA PRO A 5 3.59 1.58 6.19
C PRO A 5 3.51 0.21 5.52
N TYR A 6 2.64 0.06 4.52
CA TYR A 6 2.39 -1.23 3.85
C TYR A 6 3.14 -1.39 2.52
N ARG A 7 3.61 -0.30 1.90
CA ARG A 7 4.25 -0.35 0.56
C ARG A 7 5.42 -1.33 0.53
N VAL A 8 6.41 -1.14 1.39
CA VAL A 8 7.62 -1.98 1.43
C VAL A 8 7.31 -3.42 1.89
N PRO A 9 6.68 -3.66 3.06
CA PRO A 9 6.50 -5.02 3.56
C PRO A 9 5.49 -5.85 2.75
N PHE A 10 4.51 -5.22 2.11
CA PHE A 10 3.47 -5.94 1.36
C PHE A 10 3.70 -5.92 -0.14
N VAL A 11 3.85 -4.75 -0.76
CA VAL A 11 3.93 -4.65 -2.22
C VAL A 11 5.33 -4.96 -2.72
N ASP A 12 6.35 -4.25 -2.25
CA ASP A 12 7.70 -4.36 -2.82
C ASP A 12 8.28 -5.76 -2.60
N ARG A 13 8.18 -6.29 -1.37
CA ARG A 13 8.64 -7.66 -1.07
C ARG A 13 7.91 -8.72 -1.90
N TRP A 14 6.62 -8.52 -2.18
CA TRP A 14 5.87 -9.46 -3.03
C TRP A 14 6.34 -9.40 -4.48
N VAL A 15 6.49 -8.20 -5.05
CA VAL A 15 7.00 -8.01 -6.42
C VAL A 15 8.41 -8.60 -6.56
N LEU A 16 9.30 -8.33 -5.61
CA LEU A 16 10.66 -8.90 -5.60
C LEU A 16 10.64 -10.43 -5.56
N ALA A 17 9.76 -11.04 -4.73
CA ALA A 17 9.61 -12.49 -4.68
C ALA A 17 9.10 -13.07 -6.01
N MET A 18 8.15 -12.39 -6.66
CA MET A 18 7.63 -12.79 -7.98
C MET A 18 8.71 -12.72 -9.06
N CYS A 19 9.55 -11.68 -9.05
CA CYS A 19 10.70 -11.54 -9.96
C CYS A 19 11.74 -12.64 -9.72
N HIS A 20 12.12 -12.88 -8.45
CA HIS A 20 13.08 -13.93 -8.09
C HIS A 20 12.60 -15.30 -8.59
N ARG A 21 11.31 -15.61 -8.40
CA ARG A 21 10.71 -16.89 -8.82
C ARG A 21 10.41 -16.98 -10.32
N ARG A 22 10.80 -15.96 -11.10
CA ARG A 22 10.50 -15.85 -12.55
C ARG A 22 9.00 -15.97 -12.87
N GLN A 23 8.14 -15.61 -11.93
CA GLN A 23 6.69 -15.59 -12.09
C GLN A 23 6.21 -14.32 -12.82
N ILE A 24 7.03 -13.27 -12.77
CA ILE A 24 6.97 -12.09 -13.64
C ILE A 24 8.20 -12.11 -14.53
N ARG A 25 7.99 -11.89 -15.83
CA ARG A 25 9.01 -11.92 -16.88
C ARG A 25 8.75 -10.78 -17.86
N PRO A 26 9.77 -10.25 -18.56
CA PRO A 26 9.59 -9.15 -19.52
C PRO A 26 8.58 -9.44 -20.64
N ASP A 27 8.48 -10.71 -21.07
CA ASP A 27 7.50 -11.19 -22.06
C ASP A 27 6.04 -11.02 -21.60
N GLY A 28 5.82 -10.87 -20.29
CA GLY A 28 4.52 -10.62 -19.68
C GLY A 28 4.00 -9.20 -19.84
N PHE A 29 4.79 -8.31 -20.43
CA PHE A 29 4.47 -6.90 -20.65
C PHE A 29 4.25 -6.59 -22.13
N GLU A 30 3.54 -5.50 -22.37
CA GLU A 30 3.31 -4.91 -23.69
C GLU A 30 3.48 -3.38 -23.62
N PRO A 31 4.00 -2.74 -24.69
CA PRO A 31 4.06 -1.28 -24.76
C PRO A 31 2.67 -0.66 -24.67
N ALA A 32 2.53 0.41 -23.90
CA ALA A 32 1.27 1.16 -23.76
C ALA A 32 1.58 2.65 -23.62
N GLY A 33 1.41 3.42 -24.71
CA GLY A 33 1.75 4.85 -24.74
C GLY A 33 3.24 5.08 -24.48
N ASN A 34 3.55 5.85 -23.44
CA ASN A 34 4.92 6.13 -22.99
C ASN A 34 5.42 5.15 -21.92
N GLY A 35 4.77 4.01 -21.73
CA GLY A 35 5.11 3.06 -20.68
C GLY A 35 4.86 1.60 -21.05
N TRP A 36 4.83 0.76 -20.01
CA TRP A 36 4.61 -0.67 -20.11
C TRP A 36 3.35 -1.06 -19.35
N ARG A 37 2.59 -1.98 -19.91
CA ARG A 37 1.40 -2.57 -19.29
C ARG A 37 1.59 -4.07 -19.15
N LEU A 38 1.02 -4.65 -18.10
CA LEU A 38 0.90 -6.10 -17.99
C LEU A 38 -0.11 -6.62 -19.02
N ARG A 39 0.29 -7.64 -19.77
CA ARG A 39 -0.65 -8.40 -20.61
C ARG A 39 -1.72 -9.02 -19.72
N LYS A 40 -2.95 -9.16 -20.23
CA LYS A 40 -4.12 -9.67 -19.48
C LYS A 40 -3.83 -10.98 -18.71
N GLY A 41 -3.13 -11.93 -19.34
CA GLY A 41 -2.77 -13.20 -18.71
C GLY A 41 -1.76 -13.05 -17.56
N SER A 42 -0.79 -12.14 -17.70
CA SER A 42 0.19 -11.84 -16.64
C SER A 42 -0.43 -11.08 -15.49
N TYR A 43 -1.32 -10.13 -15.80
CA TYR A 43 -2.09 -9.39 -14.80
C TYR A 43 -2.93 -10.33 -13.92
N GLY A 44 -3.70 -11.24 -14.53
CA GLY A 44 -4.51 -12.20 -13.77
C GLY A 44 -3.68 -13.08 -12.84
N ARG A 45 -2.50 -13.55 -13.29
CA ARG A 45 -1.57 -14.31 -12.44
C ARG A 45 -1.01 -13.49 -11.28
N MET A 46 -0.65 -12.23 -11.53
CA MET A 46 -0.20 -11.33 -10.48
C MET A 46 -1.31 -11.07 -9.46
N LEU A 47 -2.52 -10.74 -9.91
CA LEU A 47 -3.65 -10.49 -9.01
C LEU A 47 -3.95 -11.71 -8.14
N SER A 48 -4.02 -12.91 -8.74
CA SER A 48 -4.28 -14.15 -7.99
C SER A 48 -3.17 -14.46 -6.96
N SER A 49 -1.91 -14.13 -7.29
CA SER A 49 -0.78 -14.30 -6.38
C SER A 49 -0.85 -13.34 -5.19
N TRP A 50 -1.22 -12.08 -5.46
CA TRP A 50 -1.43 -11.05 -4.46
C TRP A 50 -2.53 -11.45 -3.47
N GLU A 51 -3.71 -11.82 -3.97
CA GLU A 51 -4.86 -12.22 -3.16
C GLU A 51 -4.52 -13.42 -2.27
N ARG A 52 -3.90 -14.47 -2.85
CA ARG A 52 -3.49 -15.66 -2.09
C ARG A 52 -2.49 -15.32 -0.99
N ARG A 53 -1.49 -14.48 -1.29
CA ARG A 53 -0.51 -14.04 -0.29
C ARG A 53 -1.18 -13.26 0.83
N ASN A 54 -2.03 -12.29 0.49
CA ASN A 54 -2.66 -11.44 1.50
C ASN A 54 -3.63 -12.20 2.40
N ALA A 55 -4.38 -13.16 1.83
CA ALA A 55 -5.19 -14.08 2.61
C ALA A 55 -4.33 -14.88 3.61
N SER A 56 -3.18 -15.41 3.17
CA SER A 56 -2.26 -16.15 4.05
C SER A 56 -1.62 -15.30 5.15
N LEU A 57 -1.46 -14.00 4.91
CA LEU A 57 -0.89 -13.05 5.87
C LEU A 57 -1.95 -12.38 6.76
N ARG A 58 -3.24 -12.69 6.58
CA ARG A 58 -4.37 -12.02 7.24
C ARG A 58 -4.26 -10.49 7.14
N PHE A 59 -3.85 -10.02 5.95
CA PHE A 59 -3.56 -8.60 5.71
C PHE A 59 -4.79 -7.73 5.99
N ASP A 60 -5.97 -8.19 5.58
CA ASP A 60 -7.23 -7.44 5.73
C ASP A 60 -7.55 -7.19 7.20
N GLU A 61 -7.37 -8.19 8.06
CA GLU A 61 -7.57 -8.03 9.51
C GLU A 61 -6.57 -7.06 10.12
N ARG A 62 -5.31 -7.12 9.67
CA ARG A 62 -4.28 -6.19 10.14
C ARG A 62 -4.59 -4.76 9.73
N LEU A 63 -5.00 -4.56 8.48
CA LEU A 63 -5.40 -3.27 7.97
C LEU A 63 -6.64 -2.74 8.71
N GLU A 64 -7.63 -3.59 8.96
CA GLU A 64 -8.84 -3.22 9.71
C GLU A 64 -8.52 -2.81 11.15
N ALA A 65 -7.63 -3.53 11.84
CA ALA A 65 -7.18 -3.17 13.17
C ALA A 65 -6.46 -1.81 13.19
N ASP A 66 -5.55 -1.57 12.24
CA ASP A 66 -4.80 -0.32 12.12
C ASP A 66 -5.73 0.86 11.73
N LEU A 67 -6.74 0.61 10.89
CA LEU A 67 -7.81 1.56 10.54
C LEU A 67 -8.64 1.94 11.76
N SER A 68 -9.10 0.95 12.52
CA SER A 68 -9.89 1.17 13.74
C SER A 68 -9.12 2.00 14.78
N ALA A 69 -7.83 1.68 14.97
CA ALA A 69 -6.95 2.45 15.84
C ALA A 69 -6.74 3.90 15.34
N LEU A 70 -6.63 4.10 14.03
CA LEU A 70 -6.55 5.45 13.45
C LEU A 70 -7.84 6.24 13.66
N CYS A 71 -9.00 5.62 13.39
CA CYS A 71 -10.31 6.25 13.59
C CYS A 71 -10.53 6.66 15.04
N THR A 72 -10.12 5.82 16.00
CA THR A 72 -10.17 6.13 17.44
C THR A 72 -9.31 7.36 17.76
N ARG A 73 -8.05 7.37 17.31
CA ARG A 73 -7.16 8.53 17.52
C ARG A 73 -7.67 9.82 16.90
N LEU A 74 -8.29 9.76 15.73
CA LEU A 74 -8.87 10.94 15.07
C LEU A 74 -10.13 11.45 15.79
N ARG A 75 -10.90 10.56 16.42
CA ARG A 75 -12.08 10.90 17.22
C ARG A 75 -11.68 11.53 18.56
N ASP A 76 -10.66 10.98 19.20
CA ASP A 76 -10.22 11.40 20.54
C ASP A 76 -9.31 12.63 20.51
N LYS A 77 -8.86 13.06 19.34
CA LYS A 77 -8.09 14.30 19.18
C LYS A 77 -9.02 15.49 19.46
N PRO A 78 -8.83 16.26 20.55
CA PRO A 78 -9.64 17.44 20.80
C PRO A 78 -9.46 18.44 19.64
N ARG A 79 -10.58 19.00 19.18
CA ARG A 79 -10.57 20.07 18.17
C ARG A 79 -10.07 21.37 18.83
N GLY A 80 -8.76 21.51 19.02
CA GLY A 80 -8.20 22.74 19.55
C GLY A 80 -6.71 22.68 19.87
N SER A 81 -5.89 23.11 18.91
CA SER A 81 -4.87 24.14 19.15
C SER A 81 -4.84 24.99 17.88
N ARG A 82 -5.67 26.03 17.87
CA ARG A 82 -5.35 27.25 17.12
C ARG A 82 -4.42 28.04 18.04
N ASP A 83 -3.14 27.70 18.06
CA ASP A 83 -2.15 28.61 18.61
C ASP A 83 -1.62 29.46 17.47
N GLY A 84 -2.48 30.39 17.05
CA GLY A 84 -2.00 31.70 16.70
C GLY A 84 -1.96 32.50 17.99
N GLU A 85 -0.79 32.65 18.59
CA GLU A 85 -0.52 33.82 19.40
C GLU A 85 0.88 34.33 19.07
N VAL A 86 0.85 35.40 18.27
CA VAL A 86 1.95 36.33 18.07
C VAL A 86 2.26 36.94 19.44
N GLN A 87 3.43 36.67 20.00
CA GLN A 87 4.01 37.56 21.00
C GLN A 87 5.23 38.26 20.41
N ALA A 88 4.98 39.50 20.02
CA ALA A 88 5.97 40.54 19.93
C ALA A 88 6.37 40.95 21.36
N THR A 89 7.67 40.97 21.64
CA THR A 89 8.31 41.76 22.71
C THR A 89 9.72 42.06 22.20
N SER A 90 9.98 43.28 21.70
CA SER A 90 10.51 44.45 22.44
C SER A 90 11.96 44.27 22.87
#